data_AF-A0A2V6I415-F1
#
_entry.id   AF-A0A2V6I415-F1
#
_cell.length_a   1.000
_cell.length_b   1.000
_cell.length_c   1.000
_cell.angle_alpha   90.00
_cell.angle_beta   90.00
_cell.angle_gamma   90.00
#
_symmetry.space_group_name_H-M   'P 1'
#
loop_
_entity.id
_entity.type
_entity.pdbx_description
1 polymer ?
#
loop_
_entity_poly.entity_id
_entity_poly.type
_entity_poly.pdbx_seq_one_letter_code
_entity_poly.pdbx_strand_id
1 'polypeptide(L)'
;LCVSFGPVIGVLIILGAIQAFQRARWYFWFSLVAFIFSGPFFVWITDLNLSAAPSALFVLQRFFVFSHIVLAPLIAFGVLALAQFIARSTSATALSALRIVAAVCLVAGAIMVAANYRRIDQSQNFIARRFAQDVFNTTRPGSILLVNGDGLAFPLMYLQQVENAGKETTLVVIPLLLGDWYVRQLRERYPGLRIPFDRYDPQSNNIKIFVEANSSRTIAIAGAIGNDHSLDLDFWPYQQGLLITVVPKSQDVPLDALLAQNEQLLSRCHPPAPGSVRANTFEADILNVYAYPAFTIAATCERAGLKAEARTWYERALAINPQFSQARQALARVEH
;
A
#
# COMPACT_ATOMS: atom_id res chain seq x y z
N LEU A 1 -12.72 -14.06 16.13
CA LEU A 1 -14.03 -13.63 16.66
C LEU A 1 -13.89 -12.44 17.63
N CYS A 2 -13.25 -12.58 18.80
CA CYS A 2 -13.16 -11.48 19.78
C CYS A 2 -12.44 -10.22 19.27
N VAL A 3 -11.38 -10.36 18.47
CA VAL A 3 -10.66 -9.21 17.89
C VAL A 3 -11.52 -8.45 16.86
N SER A 4 -12.31 -9.17 16.06
CA SER A 4 -13.08 -8.57 14.97
C SER A 4 -14.47 -8.08 15.39
N PHE A 5 -15.13 -8.80 16.29
CA PHE A 5 -16.52 -8.57 16.66
C PHE A 5 -16.68 -8.12 18.13
N GLY A 6 -15.62 -8.21 18.93
CA GLY A 6 -15.72 -8.02 20.38
C GLY A 6 -16.38 -9.20 21.09
N PRO A 7 -16.35 -9.22 22.42
CA PRO A 7 -16.86 -10.35 23.21
C PRO A 7 -18.38 -10.50 23.10
N VAL A 8 -19.13 -9.40 23.11
CA VAL A 8 -20.61 -9.42 23.07
C VAL A 8 -21.14 -10.04 21.78
N ILE A 9 -20.70 -9.52 20.63
CA ILE A 9 -21.11 -10.06 19.33
C ILE A 9 -20.55 -11.46 19.13
N GLY A 10 -19.33 -11.74 19.63
CA GLY A 10 -18.76 -13.10 19.63
C GLY A 10 -19.69 -14.13 20.30
N VAL A 11 -20.26 -13.79 21.46
CA VAL A 11 -21.25 -14.64 22.15
C VAL A 11 -22.52 -14.80 21.32
N LEU A 12 -23.04 -13.72 20.72
CA LEU A 12 -24.22 -13.80 19.85
C LEU A 12 -23.99 -14.71 18.63
N ILE A 13 -22.81 -14.66 18.02
CA ILE A 13 -22.46 -15.58 16.90
C ILE A 13 -22.51 -17.03 17.37
N ILE A 14 -21.98 -17.35 18.56
CA ILE A 14 -21.99 -18.71 19.11
C ILE A 14 -23.43 -19.17 19.40
N LEU A 15 -24.22 -18.34 20.08
CA LEU A 15 -25.64 -18.62 20.34
C LEU A 15 -26.42 -18.81 19.04
N GLY A 16 -26.13 -18.00 18.04
CA GLY A 16 -26.72 -18.09 16.72
C GLY A 16 -26.34 -19.34 15.97
N ALA A 17 -25.08 -19.78 16.05
CA ALA A 17 -24.63 -21.04 15.49
C ALA A 17 -25.34 -22.23 16.14
N ILE A 18 -25.49 -22.21 17.48
CA ILE A 18 -26.25 -23.23 18.23
C ILE A 18 -27.71 -23.24 17.77
N GLN A 19 -28.36 -22.07 17.68
CA GLN A 19 -29.76 -22.00 17.25
C GLN A 19 -29.93 -22.42 15.79
N ALA A 20 -29.02 -22.03 14.89
CA ALA A 20 -29.02 -22.48 13.51
C ALA A 20 -28.87 -24.00 13.44
N PHE A 21 -27.98 -24.61 14.23
CA PHE A 21 -27.84 -26.07 14.26
C PHE A 21 -29.10 -26.80 14.76
N GLN A 22 -29.82 -26.20 15.71
CA GLN A 22 -31.05 -26.79 16.27
C GLN A 22 -32.28 -26.60 15.37
N ARG A 23 -32.40 -25.46 14.70
CA ARG A 23 -33.64 -25.04 13.99
C ARG A 23 -33.50 -24.97 12.47
N ALA A 24 -32.29 -24.82 11.94
CA ALA A 24 -32.01 -24.62 10.52
C ALA A 24 -30.67 -25.28 10.13
N ARG A 25 -30.60 -26.61 10.27
CA ARG A 25 -29.36 -27.40 10.10
C ARG A 25 -28.63 -27.10 8.79
N TRP A 26 -29.37 -26.96 7.69
CA TRP A 26 -28.80 -26.63 6.38
C TRP A 26 -28.05 -25.30 6.41
N TYR A 27 -28.59 -24.29 7.10
CA TYR A 27 -28.01 -22.96 7.19
C TYR A 27 -26.74 -22.98 8.04
N PHE A 28 -26.76 -23.72 9.15
CA PHE A 28 -25.56 -23.92 9.97
C PHE A 28 -24.41 -24.51 9.14
N TRP A 29 -24.66 -25.61 8.40
CA TRP A 29 -23.64 -26.25 7.60
C TRP A 29 -23.18 -25.36 6.44
N PHE A 30 -24.10 -24.66 5.79
CA PHE A 30 -23.77 -23.66 4.78
C PHE A 30 -22.83 -22.58 5.36
N SER A 31 -23.19 -21.95 6.49
CA SER A 31 -22.36 -20.91 7.11
C SER A 31 -21.02 -21.44 7.58
N LEU A 32 -20.95 -22.67 8.11
CA LEU A 32 -19.70 -23.30 8.54
C LEU A 32 -18.76 -23.51 7.35
N VAL A 33 -19.26 -24.12 6.27
CA VAL A 33 -18.47 -24.35 5.05
C VAL A 33 -18.05 -23.02 4.44
N ALA A 34 -18.97 -22.08 4.27
CA ALA A 34 -18.67 -20.77 3.71
C ALA A 34 -17.60 -20.04 4.54
N PHE A 35 -17.68 -20.05 5.88
CA PHE A 35 -16.69 -19.43 6.77
C PHE A 35 -15.31 -20.09 6.65
N ILE A 36 -15.25 -21.42 6.55
CA ILE A 36 -13.99 -22.15 6.36
C ILE A 36 -13.34 -21.71 5.04
N PHE A 37 -14.10 -21.71 3.94
CA PHE A 37 -13.61 -21.35 2.60
C PHE A 37 -13.22 -19.89 2.49
N SER A 38 -13.99 -18.96 3.07
CA SER A 38 -13.71 -17.52 3.01
C SER A 38 -12.67 -17.04 4.03
N GLY A 39 -12.20 -17.91 4.92
CA GLY A 39 -11.35 -17.55 6.05
C GLY A 39 -10.12 -18.47 6.14
N PRO A 40 -10.11 -19.48 7.03
CA PRO A 40 -8.93 -20.35 7.22
C PRO A 40 -8.39 -21.00 5.95
N PHE A 41 -9.27 -21.56 5.10
CA PHE A 41 -8.86 -22.20 3.86
C PHE A 41 -8.29 -21.17 2.86
N PHE A 42 -8.91 -19.99 2.77
CA PHE A 42 -8.39 -18.89 1.97
C PHE A 42 -6.98 -18.46 2.44
N VAL A 43 -6.76 -18.30 3.75
CA VAL A 43 -5.43 -17.97 4.28
C VAL A 43 -4.41 -19.05 3.92
N TRP A 44 -4.80 -20.32 4.09
CA TRP A 44 -3.93 -21.46 3.79
C TRP A 44 -3.54 -21.52 2.31
N ILE A 45 -4.51 -21.42 1.38
CA ILE A 45 -4.23 -21.54 -0.06
C ILE A 45 -3.46 -20.33 -0.62
N THR A 46 -3.59 -19.15 0.01
CA THR A 46 -2.85 -17.96 -0.44
C THR A 46 -1.35 -18.05 -0.16
N ASP A 47 -0.92 -18.91 0.77
CA ASP A 47 0.48 -19.18 1.13
C ASP A 47 1.35 -17.91 1.22
N LEU A 48 0.80 -16.85 1.84
CA LEU A 48 1.47 -15.56 1.90
C LEU A 48 2.65 -15.60 2.86
N ASN A 49 3.85 -15.38 2.31
CA ASN A 49 5.05 -15.23 3.11
C ASN A 49 5.10 -13.83 3.78
N LEU A 50 4.49 -13.74 4.97
CA LEU A 50 4.41 -12.49 5.74
C LEU A 50 5.76 -12.00 6.29
N SER A 51 6.78 -12.87 6.39
CA SER A 51 8.11 -12.44 6.80
C SER A 51 8.86 -11.75 5.66
N ALA A 52 8.66 -12.22 4.43
CA ALA A 52 9.21 -11.60 3.23
C ALA A 52 8.46 -10.31 2.82
N ALA A 53 7.13 -10.27 3.00
CA ALA A 53 6.30 -9.13 2.65
C ALA A 53 5.29 -8.79 3.77
N PRO A 54 5.72 -8.05 4.82
CA PRO A 54 4.83 -7.69 5.93
C PRO A 54 3.57 -6.92 5.49
N SER A 55 3.65 -6.09 4.45
CA SER A 55 2.50 -5.35 3.90
C SER A 55 1.44 -6.24 3.26
N ALA A 56 1.78 -7.48 2.88
CA ALA A 56 0.80 -8.46 2.39
C ALA A 56 -0.26 -8.83 3.45
N LEU A 57 0.04 -8.63 4.74
CA LEU A 57 -0.93 -8.79 5.82
C LEU A 57 -2.14 -7.86 5.62
N PHE A 58 -1.91 -6.62 5.18
CA PHE A 58 -2.99 -5.65 4.96
C PHE A 58 -3.88 -6.05 3.78
N VAL A 59 -3.26 -6.60 2.74
CA VAL A 59 -3.98 -7.17 1.59
C VAL A 59 -4.85 -8.33 2.05
N LEU A 60 -4.30 -9.24 2.86
CA LEU A 60 -5.00 -10.41 3.38
C LEU A 60 -6.19 -10.03 4.27
N GLN A 61 -6.00 -9.09 5.19
CA GLN A 61 -7.04 -8.66 6.15
C GLN A 61 -8.30 -8.13 5.46
N ARG A 62 -8.17 -7.46 4.30
CA ARG A 62 -9.30 -6.98 3.50
C ARG A 62 -10.23 -8.13 3.08
N PHE A 63 -9.69 -9.31 2.78
CA PHE A 63 -10.48 -10.45 2.34
C PHE A 63 -11.26 -11.13 3.48
N PHE A 64 -10.94 -10.84 4.75
CA PHE A 64 -11.73 -11.36 5.86
C PHE A 64 -13.16 -10.84 5.88
N VAL A 65 -13.45 -9.70 5.22
CA VAL A 65 -14.81 -9.16 5.08
C VAL A 65 -15.80 -10.22 4.59
N PHE A 66 -15.38 -11.13 3.70
CA PHE A 66 -16.23 -12.24 3.25
C PHE A 66 -16.64 -13.17 4.41
N SER A 67 -15.68 -13.55 5.25
CA SER A 67 -15.96 -14.32 6.47
C SER A 67 -16.84 -13.56 7.45
N HIS A 68 -16.70 -12.23 7.56
CA HIS A 68 -17.59 -11.43 8.40
C HIS A 68 -19.03 -11.42 7.89
N ILE A 69 -19.22 -11.32 6.56
CA ILE A 69 -20.54 -11.38 5.92
C ILE A 69 -21.23 -12.73 6.20
N VAL A 70 -20.49 -13.84 6.12
CA VAL A 70 -21.02 -15.18 6.42
C VAL A 70 -21.50 -15.29 7.88
N LEU A 71 -20.77 -14.70 8.82
CA LEU A 71 -21.09 -14.76 10.24
C LEU A 71 -22.22 -13.78 10.65
N ALA A 72 -22.45 -12.70 9.90
CA ALA A 72 -23.38 -11.65 10.30
C ALA A 72 -24.82 -12.14 10.55
N PRO A 73 -25.44 -13.02 9.74
CA PRO A 73 -26.78 -13.51 10.03
C PRO A 73 -26.84 -14.44 11.26
N LEU A 74 -25.72 -15.07 11.66
CA LEU A 74 -25.67 -15.82 12.91
C LEU A 74 -25.86 -14.88 14.11
N ILE A 75 -25.46 -13.61 14.03
CA ILE A 75 -25.76 -12.62 15.08
C ILE A 75 -27.28 -12.48 15.26
N ALA A 76 -28.05 -12.46 14.17
CA ALA A 76 -29.51 -12.36 14.24
C ALA A 76 -30.14 -13.61 14.88
N PHE A 77 -29.64 -14.80 14.55
CA PHE A 77 -30.04 -16.02 15.28
C PHE A 77 -29.63 -15.95 16.76
N GLY A 78 -28.47 -15.39 17.10
CA GLY A 78 -28.06 -15.19 18.49
C GLY A 78 -29.00 -14.26 19.27
N VAL A 79 -29.42 -13.17 18.64
CA VAL A 79 -30.41 -12.23 19.19
C VAL A 79 -31.75 -12.95 19.43
N LEU A 80 -32.19 -13.76 18.47
CA LEU A 80 -33.41 -14.57 18.62
C LEU A 80 -33.28 -15.59 19.77
N ALA A 81 -32.13 -16.26 19.90
CA ALA A 81 -31.86 -17.25 20.94
C ALA A 81 -31.94 -16.60 22.32
N LEU A 82 -31.28 -15.45 22.46
CA LEU A 82 -31.24 -14.67 23.68
C LEU A 82 -32.62 -14.14 24.06
N ALA A 83 -33.39 -13.63 23.08
CA ALA A 83 -34.75 -13.17 23.29
C ALA A 83 -35.68 -14.31 23.75
N GLN A 84 -35.59 -15.49 23.14
CA GLN A 84 -36.36 -16.67 23.54
C GLN A 84 -35.98 -17.14 24.96
N PHE A 85 -34.69 -17.10 25.30
CA PHE A 85 -34.21 -17.43 26.63
C PHE A 85 -34.78 -16.45 27.68
N ILE A 86 -34.68 -15.14 27.43
CA ILE A 86 -35.22 -14.12 28.34
C ILE A 86 -36.73 -14.25 28.49
N ALA A 87 -37.48 -14.40 27.40
CA ALA A 87 -38.94 -14.56 27.44
C ALA A 87 -39.38 -15.73 28.33
N ARG A 88 -38.65 -16.85 28.29
CA ARG A 88 -38.91 -18.03 29.14
C ARG A 88 -38.58 -17.77 30.61
N SER A 89 -37.50 -17.04 30.88
CA SER A 89 -37.03 -16.78 32.25
C SER A 89 -37.82 -15.68 32.97
N THR A 90 -38.44 -14.75 32.23
CA THR A 90 -39.16 -13.59 32.81
C THR A 90 -40.66 -13.63 32.58
N SER A 91 -41.20 -14.70 31.98
CA SER A 91 -42.60 -14.82 31.57
C SER A 91 -43.08 -13.70 30.63
N ALA A 92 -42.16 -12.98 29.98
CA ALA A 92 -42.47 -11.94 29.00
C ALA A 92 -42.91 -12.57 27.67
N THR A 93 -43.67 -11.82 26.86
CA THR A 93 -44.00 -12.28 25.51
C THR A 93 -42.74 -12.38 24.65
N ALA A 94 -42.69 -13.36 23.73
CA ALA A 94 -41.55 -13.53 22.84
C ALA A 94 -41.27 -12.26 22.00
N LEU A 95 -42.33 -11.55 21.59
CA LEU A 95 -42.21 -10.33 20.81
C LEU A 95 -41.65 -9.16 21.64
N SER A 96 -42.07 -9.00 22.91
CA SER A 96 -41.53 -7.96 23.78
C SER A 96 -40.06 -8.22 24.11
N ALA A 97 -39.68 -9.46 24.44
CA ALA A 97 -38.29 -9.83 24.68
C ALA A 97 -37.42 -9.59 23.43
N LEU A 98 -37.90 -9.97 22.24
CA LEU A 98 -37.18 -9.74 20.98
C LEU A 98 -36.95 -8.25 20.71
N ARG A 99 -37.97 -7.41 20.88
CA ARG A 99 -37.84 -5.95 20.69
C ARG A 99 -36.80 -5.35 21.62
N ILE A 100 -36.81 -5.73 22.90
CA ILE A 100 -35.87 -5.22 23.90
C ILE A 100 -34.44 -5.67 23.58
N VAL A 101 -34.24 -6.97 23.32
CA VAL A 101 -32.89 -7.49 22.99
C VAL A 101 -32.37 -6.86 21.71
N ALA A 102 -33.20 -6.75 20.66
CA ALA A 102 -32.81 -6.11 19.42
C ALA A 102 -32.43 -4.64 19.63
N ALA A 103 -33.22 -3.88 20.41
CA ALA A 103 -32.91 -2.49 20.74
C ALA A 103 -31.58 -2.37 21.49
N VAL A 104 -31.34 -3.22 22.50
CA VAL A 104 -30.08 -3.25 23.25
C VAL A 104 -28.90 -3.58 22.34
N CYS A 105 -29.03 -4.56 21.44
CA CYS A 105 -27.99 -4.91 20.49
C CYS A 105 -27.70 -3.79 19.49
N LEU A 106 -28.73 -3.07 19.02
CA LEU A 106 -28.55 -1.91 18.14
C LEU A 106 -27.82 -0.77 18.85
N VAL A 107 -28.19 -0.46 20.09
CA VAL A 107 -27.50 0.55 20.92
C VAL A 107 -26.04 0.14 21.15
N ALA A 108 -25.78 -1.13 21.49
CA ALA A 108 -24.43 -1.64 21.64
C ALA A 108 -23.61 -1.50 20.33
N GLY A 109 -24.22 -1.80 19.18
CA GLY A 109 -23.61 -1.61 17.87
C GLY A 109 -23.28 -0.14 17.58
N ALA A 110 -24.21 0.78 17.87
CA ALA A 110 -23.99 2.21 17.70
C ALA A 110 -22.85 2.73 18.59
N ILE A 111 -22.78 2.28 19.85
CA ILE A 111 -21.67 2.61 20.76
C ILE A 111 -20.34 2.10 20.20
N MET A 112 -20.29 0.87 19.67
CA MET A 112 -19.08 0.32 19.06
C MET A 112 -18.63 1.14 17.86
N VAL A 113 -19.55 1.58 16.99
CA VAL A 113 -19.23 2.44 15.86
C VAL A 113 -18.67 3.77 16.37
N ALA A 114 -19.35 4.44 17.30
CA ALA A 114 -18.91 5.72 17.85
C ALA A 114 -17.53 5.62 18.53
N ALA A 115 -17.30 4.58 19.33
CA ALA A 115 -16.05 4.36 20.05
C ALA A 115 -14.86 4.09 19.12
N ASN A 116 -15.10 3.48 17.95
CA ASN A 116 -14.05 3.15 16.98
C ASN A 116 -13.93 4.18 15.84
N TYR A 117 -14.90 5.07 15.66
CA TYR A 117 -14.95 6.03 14.54
C TYR A 117 -13.65 6.82 14.40
N ARG A 118 -13.16 7.43 15.49
CA ARG A 118 -11.90 8.22 15.46
C ARG A 118 -10.68 7.39 15.05
N ARG A 119 -10.68 6.07 15.32
CA ARG A 119 -9.57 5.19 14.92
C ARG A 119 -9.62 4.87 13.43
N ILE A 120 -10.80 4.81 12.82
CA ILE A 120 -10.94 4.50 11.38
C ILE A 120 -11.12 5.75 10.51
N ASP A 121 -11.32 6.92 11.12
CA ASP A 121 -11.43 8.19 10.41
C ASP A 121 -10.11 8.51 9.67
N GLN A 122 -10.23 8.66 8.35
CA GLN A 122 -9.15 9.01 7.42
C GLN A 122 -9.29 10.45 6.89
N SER A 123 -10.22 11.25 7.43
CA SER A 123 -10.52 12.61 6.94
C SER A 123 -9.31 13.56 6.93
N GLN A 124 -8.32 13.31 7.80
CA GLN A 124 -7.08 14.08 7.89
C GLN A 124 -5.86 13.35 7.34
N ASN A 125 -6.05 12.22 6.66
CA ASN A 125 -4.94 11.47 6.09
C ASN A 125 -4.58 12.00 4.70
N PHE A 126 -3.57 12.87 4.67
CA PHE A 126 -3.04 13.45 3.44
C PHE A 126 -1.67 12.88 3.06
N ILE A 127 -1.22 11.79 3.68
CA ILE A 127 0.15 11.28 3.49
C ILE A 127 0.41 10.94 2.02
N ALA A 128 -0.46 10.13 1.40
CA ALA A 128 -0.32 9.73 0.01
C ALA A 128 -0.41 10.93 -0.96
N ARG A 129 -1.31 11.88 -0.68
CA ARG A 129 -1.47 13.11 -1.46
C ARG A 129 -0.22 13.98 -1.41
N ARG A 130 0.33 14.24 -0.21
CA ARG A 130 1.56 15.02 -0.01
C ARG A 130 2.76 14.33 -0.64
N PHE A 131 2.85 13.01 -0.49
CA PHE A 131 3.88 12.22 -1.15
C PHE A 131 3.87 12.41 -2.67
N ALA A 132 2.71 12.30 -3.32
CA ALA A 132 2.61 12.53 -4.76
C ALA A 132 2.95 13.97 -5.16
N GLN A 133 2.67 14.97 -4.31
CA GLN A 133 3.10 16.35 -4.55
C GLN A 133 4.63 16.46 -4.51
N ASP A 134 5.28 15.87 -3.51
CA ASP A 134 6.75 15.87 -3.39
C ASP A 134 7.41 15.14 -4.58
N VAL A 135 6.81 14.05 -5.07
CA VAL A 135 7.27 13.38 -6.28
C VAL A 135 7.21 14.33 -7.48
N PHE A 136 6.09 15.04 -7.71
CA PHE A 136 6.04 16.03 -8.79
C PHE A 136 7.01 17.20 -8.58
N ASN A 137 7.20 17.66 -7.34
CA ASN A 137 8.16 18.73 -7.02
C ASN A 137 9.62 18.34 -7.29
N THR A 138 9.94 17.05 -7.24
CA THR A 138 11.25 16.49 -7.59
C THR A 138 11.36 16.08 -9.06
N THR A 139 10.24 16.07 -9.79
CA THR A 139 10.18 15.71 -11.20
C THR A 139 10.55 16.90 -12.08
N ARG A 140 11.42 16.67 -13.08
CA ARG A 140 11.73 17.70 -14.09
C ARG A 140 10.52 17.92 -15.02
N PRO A 141 10.11 19.17 -15.30
CA PRO A 141 9.12 19.50 -16.33
C PRO A 141 9.38 18.80 -17.68
N GLY A 142 8.34 18.28 -18.32
CA GLY A 142 8.42 17.61 -19.62
C GLY A 142 8.96 16.16 -19.58
N SER A 143 9.31 15.64 -18.40
CA SER A 143 9.83 14.27 -18.25
C SER A 143 8.75 13.20 -18.46
N ILE A 144 9.21 11.98 -18.70
CA ILE A 144 8.40 10.76 -18.61
C ILE A 144 8.70 10.14 -17.24
N LEU A 145 7.66 10.00 -16.43
CA LEU A 145 7.75 9.36 -15.13
C LEU A 145 7.18 7.95 -15.22
N LEU A 146 8.08 6.97 -15.20
CA LEU A 146 7.76 5.56 -15.09
C LEU A 146 7.48 5.22 -13.62
N VAL A 147 6.35 4.59 -13.34
CA VAL A 147 5.94 4.26 -11.97
C VAL A 147 5.58 2.80 -11.87
N ASN A 148 6.04 2.16 -10.81
CA ASN A 148 5.64 0.80 -10.47
C ASN A 148 5.03 0.74 -9.07
N GLY A 149 3.97 -0.05 -8.93
CA GLY A 149 3.24 -0.23 -7.68
C GLY A 149 2.09 0.78 -7.49
N ASP A 150 0.96 0.23 -7.05
CA ASP A 150 -0.30 0.94 -6.85
C ASP A 150 -0.19 2.09 -5.84
N GLY A 151 0.64 1.91 -4.81
CA GLY A 151 0.88 2.92 -3.77
C GLY A 151 1.55 4.20 -4.27
N LEU A 152 2.29 4.12 -5.39
CA LEU A 152 2.88 5.28 -6.06
C LEU A 152 1.96 5.77 -7.19
N ALA A 153 1.45 4.84 -8.00
CA ALA A 153 0.67 5.17 -9.19
C ALA A 153 -0.65 5.87 -8.85
N PHE A 154 -1.44 5.37 -7.91
CA PHE A 154 -2.76 5.92 -7.64
C PHE A 154 -2.73 7.36 -7.09
N PRO A 155 -1.87 7.71 -6.13
CA PRO A 155 -1.76 9.10 -5.68
C PRO A 155 -1.30 10.05 -6.79
N LEU A 156 -0.34 9.64 -7.63
CA LEU A 156 0.12 10.44 -8.76
C LEU A 156 -0.97 10.63 -9.82
N MET A 157 -1.70 9.57 -10.15
CA MET A 157 -2.84 9.62 -11.06
C MET A 157 -3.94 10.54 -10.52
N TYR A 158 -4.27 10.41 -9.24
CA TYR A 158 -5.27 11.27 -8.58
C TYR A 158 -4.89 12.74 -8.70
N LEU A 159 -3.64 13.11 -8.38
CA LEU A 159 -3.18 14.48 -8.51
C LEU A 159 -3.26 15.01 -9.95
N GLN A 160 -2.89 14.20 -10.94
CA GLN A 160 -2.98 14.61 -12.35
C GLN A 160 -4.42 14.71 -12.87
N GLN A 161 -5.26 13.71 -12.59
CA GLN A 161 -6.61 13.62 -13.17
C GLN A 161 -7.63 14.49 -12.45
N VAL A 162 -7.53 14.59 -11.14
CA VAL A 162 -8.53 15.26 -10.31
C VAL A 162 -8.04 16.63 -9.89
N GLU A 163 -6.84 16.71 -9.33
CA GLU A 163 -6.30 17.98 -8.80
C GLU A 163 -5.55 18.82 -9.83
N ASN A 164 -5.42 18.33 -11.06
CA ASN A 164 -4.78 19.05 -12.17
C ASN A 164 -3.31 19.45 -11.90
N ALA A 165 -2.62 18.75 -10.99
CA ALA A 165 -1.22 18.97 -10.66
C ALA A 165 -0.29 18.09 -11.52
N GLY A 166 0.97 18.50 -11.71
CA GLY A 166 1.98 17.68 -12.41
C GLY A 166 1.69 17.40 -13.89
N LYS A 167 0.90 18.25 -14.57
CA LYS A 167 0.47 18.05 -15.97
C LYS A 167 1.61 18.05 -16.99
N GLU A 168 2.74 18.65 -16.66
CA GLU A 168 3.93 18.70 -17.52
C GLU A 168 4.68 17.36 -17.57
N THR A 169 4.32 16.41 -16.71
CA THR A 169 4.93 15.08 -16.65
C THR A 169 4.06 14.04 -17.34
N THR A 170 4.64 13.25 -18.24
CA THR A 170 3.95 12.08 -18.80
C THR A 170 4.06 10.92 -17.82
N LEU A 171 2.97 10.57 -17.17
CA LEU A 171 2.92 9.46 -16.20
C LEU A 171 2.65 8.13 -16.92
N VAL A 172 3.53 7.15 -16.72
CA VAL A 172 3.42 5.80 -17.31
C VAL A 172 3.50 4.77 -16.19
N VAL A 173 2.42 3.99 -16.01
CA VAL A 173 2.31 2.96 -14.98
C VAL A 173 2.76 1.63 -15.58
N ILE A 174 3.95 1.16 -15.19
CA ILE A 174 4.61 0.00 -15.81
C ILE A 174 3.73 -1.26 -15.78
N PRO A 175 3.11 -1.66 -14.65
CA PRO A 175 2.26 -2.86 -14.61
C PRO A 175 1.09 -2.82 -15.60
N LEU A 176 0.60 -1.64 -15.98
CA LEU A 176 -0.49 -1.50 -16.93
C LEU A 176 -0.03 -1.65 -18.38
N LEU A 177 1.27 -1.49 -18.69
CA LEU A 177 1.81 -1.69 -20.04
C LEU A 177 1.70 -3.14 -20.54
N LEU A 178 1.41 -4.08 -19.65
CA LEU A 178 1.06 -5.46 -19.99
C LEU A 178 -0.29 -5.55 -20.74
N GLY A 179 -1.14 -4.53 -20.62
CA GLY A 179 -2.42 -4.42 -21.32
C GLY A 179 -2.30 -3.55 -22.57
N ASP A 180 -2.66 -4.10 -23.71
CA ASP A 180 -2.72 -3.39 -25.00
C ASP A 180 -3.63 -2.16 -24.97
N TRP A 181 -4.72 -2.23 -24.19
CA TRP A 181 -5.65 -1.12 -23.95
C TRP A 181 -4.97 0.10 -23.32
N TYR A 182 -4.03 -0.12 -22.40
CA TYR A 182 -3.33 0.98 -21.72
C TYR A 182 -2.32 1.61 -22.66
N VAL A 183 -1.64 0.81 -23.48
CA VAL A 183 -0.75 1.31 -24.53
C VAL A 183 -1.53 2.17 -25.53
N ARG A 184 -2.72 1.74 -25.98
CA ARG A 184 -3.61 2.56 -26.82
C ARG A 184 -3.98 3.87 -26.13
N GLN A 185 -4.42 3.79 -24.87
CA GLN A 185 -4.78 4.98 -24.09
C GLN A 185 -3.61 5.97 -23.97
N LEU A 186 -2.38 5.50 -23.75
CA LEU A 186 -1.20 6.35 -23.70
C LEU A 186 -0.90 7.02 -25.03
N ARG A 187 -1.03 6.30 -26.16
CA ARG A 187 -0.83 6.86 -27.50
C ARG A 187 -1.86 7.95 -27.83
N GLU A 188 -3.12 7.73 -27.46
CA GLU A 188 -4.20 8.72 -27.62
C GLU A 188 -3.97 9.95 -26.74
N ARG A 189 -3.60 9.72 -25.48
CA ARG A 189 -3.44 10.78 -24.48
C ARG A 189 -2.15 11.59 -24.66
N TYR A 190 -1.08 10.96 -25.10
CA TYR A 190 0.24 11.56 -25.27
C TYR A 190 0.77 11.26 -26.69
N PRO A 191 0.31 11.99 -27.72
CA PRO A 191 0.75 11.74 -29.11
C PRO A 191 2.27 11.86 -29.34
N GLY A 192 2.96 12.62 -28.47
CA GLY A 192 4.43 12.75 -28.50
C GLY A 192 5.19 11.63 -27.76
N LEU A 193 4.51 10.67 -27.12
CA LEU A 193 5.13 9.55 -26.44
C LEU A 193 5.34 8.39 -27.43
N ARG A 194 6.58 7.95 -27.62
CA ARG A 194 6.90 6.84 -28.52
C ARG A 194 6.83 5.52 -27.76
N ILE A 195 5.86 4.67 -28.09
CA ILE A 195 5.74 3.33 -27.51
C ILE A 195 5.99 2.29 -28.61
N PRO A 196 7.20 1.71 -28.67
CA PRO A 196 7.66 0.87 -29.79
C PRO A 196 7.10 -0.56 -29.78
N PHE A 197 6.16 -0.85 -28.88
CA PHE A 197 5.51 -2.15 -28.72
C PHE A 197 4.03 -1.96 -28.39
N ASP A 198 3.20 -2.95 -28.70
CA ASP A 198 1.78 -2.98 -28.29
C ASP A 198 1.58 -3.57 -26.90
N ARG A 199 2.56 -4.34 -26.43
CA ARG A 199 2.56 -4.95 -25.11
C ARG A 199 3.98 -5.01 -24.57
N TYR A 200 4.15 -4.51 -23.34
CA TYR A 200 5.40 -4.62 -22.61
C TYR A 200 5.69 -6.08 -22.24
N ASP A 201 6.93 -6.49 -22.40
CA ASP A 201 7.45 -7.79 -22.01
C ASP A 201 8.89 -7.61 -21.52
N PRO A 202 9.22 -7.94 -20.27
CA PRO A 202 10.55 -7.70 -19.71
C PRO A 202 11.71 -8.34 -20.48
N GLN A 203 11.46 -9.37 -21.30
CA GLN A 203 12.50 -10.07 -22.06
C GLN A 203 12.64 -9.53 -23.49
N SER A 204 11.53 -9.24 -24.15
CA SER A 204 11.48 -8.93 -25.59
C SER A 204 11.10 -7.48 -25.90
N ASN A 205 10.08 -6.94 -25.24
CA ASN A 205 9.58 -5.57 -25.40
C ASN A 205 9.81 -4.78 -24.11
N ASN A 206 11.08 -4.71 -23.71
CA ASN A 206 11.50 -4.26 -22.39
C ASN A 206 11.56 -2.72 -22.24
N ILE A 207 11.80 -2.24 -21.01
CA ILE A 207 11.86 -0.82 -20.69
C ILE A 207 13.01 -0.12 -21.42
N LYS A 208 14.14 -0.78 -21.70
CA LYS A 208 15.23 -0.17 -22.46
C LYS A 208 14.79 0.30 -23.84
N ILE A 209 14.04 -0.51 -24.59
CA ILE A 209 13.54 -0.13 -25.92
C ILE A 209 12.64 1.12 -25.81
N PHE A 210 11.80 1.20 -24.77
CA PHE A 210 10.99 2.39 -24.50
C PHE A 210 11.86 3.62 -24.15
N VAL A 211 12.90 3.44 -23.35
CA VAL A 211 13.83 4.50 -22.95
C VAL A 211 14.55 5.08 -24.17
N GLU A 212 15.11 4.21 -25.01
CA GLU A 212 15.83 4.61 -26.23
C GLU A 212 14.92 5.34 -27.22
N ALA A 213 13.68 4.86 -27.38
CA ALA A 213 12.67 5.48 -28.24
C ALA A 213 12.32 6.92 -27.80
N ASN A 214 12.47 7.25 -26.51
CA ASN A 214 12.14 8.55 -25.94
C ASN A 214 13.36 9.32 -25.40
N SER A 215 14.55 9.03 -25.93
CA SER A 215 15.83 9.62 -25.50
C SER A 215 15.93 11.15 -25.56
N SER A 216 15.02 11.83 -26.27
CA SER A 216 14.92 13.29 -26.29
C SER A 216 14.31 13.90 -25.02
N ARG A 217 13.74 13.07 -24.14
CA ARG A 217 13.08 13.50 -22.89
C ARG A 217 13.80 12.89 -21.71
N THR A 218 13.80 13.60 -20.57
CA THR A 218 14.25 13.00 -19.30
C THR A 218 13.29 11.88 -18.91
N ILE A 219 13.84 10.71 -18.59
CA ILE A 219 13.07 9.56 -18.09
C ILE A 219 13.45 9.34 -16.63
N ALA A 220 12.44 9.39 -15.77
CA ALA A 220 12.57 9.17 -14.34
C ALA A 220 11.72 7.97 -13.92
N ILE A 221 12.15 7.27 -12.88
CA ILE A 221 11.50 6.10 -12.33
C ILE A 221 11.15 6.39 -10.86
N ALA A 222 9.88 6.21 -10.50
CA ALA A 222 9.46 6.15 -9.10
C ALA A 222 9.22 4.68 -8.72
N GLY A 223 9.98 4.19 -7.74
CA GLY A 223 9.99 2.78 -7.35
C GLY A 223 10.99 1.95 -8.15
N ALA A 224 10.74 0.64 -8.26
CA ALA A 224 11.58 -0.30 -9.01
C ALA A 224 10.92 -0.70 -10.33
N ILE A 225 11.69 -1.07 -11.35
CA ILE A 225 11.16 -1.55 -12.66
C ILE A 225 10.73 -3.03 -12.65
N GLY A 226 10.74 -3.69 -11.48
CA GLY A 226 10.36 -5.09 -11.34
C GLY A 226 11.48 -6.03 -11.76
N ASN A 227 11.14 -7.05 -12.56
CA ASN A 227 12.10 -8.07 -13.05
C ASN A 227 12.79 -7.68 -14.38
N ASP A 228 12.59 -6.46 -14.84
CA ASP A 228 13.25 -5.96 -16.05
C ASP A 228 14.62 -5.42 -15.68
N HIS A 229 15.66 -6.08 -16.19
CA HIS A 229 17.07 -5.74 -15.99
C HIS A 229 17.70 -5.11 -17.24
N SER A 230 16.88 -4.73 -18.23
CA SER A 230 17.36 -4.25 -19.53
C SER A 230 18.16 -2.95 -19.45
N LEU A 231 17.97 -2.15 -18.40
CA LEU A 231 18.70 -0.90 -18.18
C LEU A 231 20.07 -1.09 -17.51
N ASP A 232 20.31 -2.21 -16.82
CA ASP A 232 21.43 -2.38 -15.88
C ASP A 232 22.81 -2.28 -16.55
N LEU A 233 22.91 -2.65 -17.82
CA LEU A 233 24.16 -2.62 -18.57
C LEU A 233 24.53 -1.21 -19.05
N ASP A 234 23.57 -0.47 -19.60
CA ASP A 234 23.83 0.76 -20.36
C ASP A 234 23.50 2.04 -19.60
N PHE A 235 22.76 1.96 -18.50
CA PHE A 235 22.29 3.12 -17.74
C PHE A 235 22.71 3.06 -16.28
N TRP A 236 22.96 4.23 -15.69
CA TRP A 236 23.10 4.42 -14.26
C TRP A 236 21.72 4.65 -13.63
N PRO A 237 21.40 4.01 -12.49
CA PRO A 237 20.31 4.45 -11.64
C PRO A 237 20.75 5.70 -10.88
N TYR A 238 20.54 6.89 -11.47
CA TYR A 238 20.95 8.15 -10.87
C TYR A 238 19.87 8.69 -9.92
N GLN A 239 20.16 8.69 -8.61
CA GLN A 239 19.22 9.22 -7.62
C GLN A 239 19.05 10.73 -7.78
N GLN A 240 17.81 11.18 -7.95
CA GLN A 240 17.43 12.59 -8.08
C GLN A 240 16.16 12.87 -7.27
N GLY A 241 16.33 13.34 -6.02
CA GLY A 241 15.21 13.54 -5.10
C GLY A 241 14.54 12.22 -4.76
N LEU A 242 13.22 12.11 -4.98
CA LEU A 242 12.45 10.86 -4.78
C LEU A 242 12.49 9.91 -5.98
N LEU A 243 13.24 10.24 -7.03
CA LEU A 243 13.21 9.55 -8.30
C LEU A 243 14.58 8.98 -8.66
N ILE A 244 14.57 7.97 -9.53
CA ILE A 244 15.77 7.49 -10.21
C ILE A 244 15.71 7.96 -11.66
N THR A 245 16.59 8.87 -12.05
CA THR A 245 16.70 9.31 -13.45
C THR A 245 17.56 8.32 -14.23
N VAL A 246 17.09 7.96 -15.42
CA VAL A 246 17.79 7.04 -16.32
C VAL A 246 18.85 7.83 -17.10
N VAL A 247 20.13 7.63 -16.76
CA VAL A 247 21.27 8.35 -17.35
C VAL A 247 22.21 7.36 -18.04
N PRO A 248 22.62 7.56 -19.30
CA PRO A 248 23.54 6.65 -19.98
C PRO A 248 24.87 6.54 -19.23
N LYS A 249 25.48 5.35 -19.17
CA LYS A 249 26.78 5.17 -18.50
C LYS A 249 27.94 5.90 -19.15
N SER A 250 27.78 6.29 -20.41
CA SER A 250 28.72 7.15 -21.13
C SER A 250 28.77 8.58 -20.60
N GLN A 251 27.74 9.02 -19.86
CA GLN A 251 27.70 10.33 -19.23
C GLN A 251 28.30 10.22 -17.82
N ASP A 252 29.40 10.91 -17.60
CA ASP A 252 29.99 11.00 -16.26
C ASP A 252 29.16 11.97 -15.40
N VAL A 253 28.88 11.56 -14.16
CA VAL A 253 28.13 12.37 -13.21
C VAL A 253 28.93 12.48 -11.92
N PRO A 254 29.53 13.66 -11.65
CA PRO A 254 30.34 13.87 -10.46
C PRO A 254 29.55 13.61 -9.18
N LEU A 255 30.17 12.93 -8.22
CA LEU A 255 29.52 12.57 -6.95
C LEU A 255 29.13 13.82 -6.13
N ASP A 256 29.97 14.85 -6.12
CA ASP A 256 29.68 16.14 -5.48
C ASP A 256 28.45 16.82 -6.08
N ALA A 257 28.30 16.79 -7.41
CA ALA A 257 27.12 17.30 -8.09
C ALA A 257 25.86 16.51 -7.73
N LEU A 258 25.96 15.17 -7.64
CA LEU A 258 24.88 14.29 -7.18
C LEU A 258 24.44 14.65 -5.76
N LEU A 259 25.39 14.81 -4.85
CA LEU A 259 25.10 15.14 -3.45
C LEU A 259 24.44 16.52 -3.32
N ALA A 260 25.01 17.55 -3.95
CA ALA A 260 24.48 18.91 -3.91
C ALA A 260 23.06 18.99 -4.48
N GLN A 261 22.80 18.30 -5.60
CA GLN A 261 21.48 18.26 -6.21
C GLN A 261 20.46 17.56 -5.31
N ASN A 262 20.83 16.43 -4.69
CA ASN A 262 19.91 15.70 -3.82
C ASN A 262 19.63 16.44 -2.50
N GLU A 263 20.59 17.19 -1.95
CA GLU A 263 20.31 18.09 -0.83
C GLU A 263 19.23 19.13 -1.19
N GLN A 264 19.34 19.73 -2.37
CA GLN A 264 18.37 20.73 -2.84
C GLN A 264 16.98 20.13 -3.10
N LEU A 265 16.91 18.92 -3.68
CA LEU A 265 15.64 18.29 -4.03
C LEU A 265 14.94 17.69 -2.81
N LEU A 266 15.68 17.02 -1.93
CA LEU A 266 15.11 16.39 -0.74
C LEU A 266 14.71 17.41 0.34
N SER A 267 15.36 18.58 0.40
CA SER A 267 14.93 19.67 1.30
C SER A 267 13.57 20.27 0.94
N ARG A 268 13.06 20.02 -0.29
CA ARG A 268 11.71 20.40 -0.72
C ARG A 268 10.66 19.33 -0.45
N CYS A 269 11.08 18.16 0.04
CA CYS A 269 10.19 17.05 0.36
C CYS A 269 9.73 17.16 1.82
N HIS A 270 8.52 16.65 2.08
CA HIS A 270 7.85 16.75 3.38
C HIS A 270 7.48 15.36 3.90
N PRO A 271 8.47 14.50 4.22
CA PRO A 271 8.19 13.18 4.77
C PRO A 271 7.38 13.31 6.07
N PRO A 272 6.41 12.41 6.31
CA PRO A 272 5.66 12.43 7.56
C PRO A 272 6.60 12.11 8.73
N ALA A 273 6.31 12.69 9.91
CA ALA A 273 7.12 12.43 11.10
C ALA A 273 7.06 10.93 11.45
N PRO A 274 8.16 10.28 11.89
CA PRO A 274 8.22 8.84 12.13
C PRO A 274 7.13 8.28 13.06
N GLY A 275 6.66 9.08 14.02
CA GLY A 275 5.58 8.70 14.96
C GLY A 275 4.17 9.08 14.51
N SER A 276 4.02 9.80 13.40
CA SER A 276 2.72 10.24 12.88
C SER A 276 2.05 9.18 11.99
N VAL A 277 2.84 8.27 11.43
CA VAL A 277 2.36 7.17 10.59
C VAL A 277 2.04 5.96 11.45
N ARG A 278 0.90 5.34 11.21
CA ARG A 278 0.50 4.13 11.94
C ARG A 278 1.30 2.95 11.40
N ALA A 279 1.98 2.21 12.28
CA ALA A 279 2.84 1.09 11.88
C ALA A 279 2.10 -0.05 11.16
N ASN A 280 0.78 -0.18 11.39
CA ASN A 280 -0.04 -1.25 10.82
C ASN A 280 -0.89 -0.76 9.65
N THR A 281 -0.37 0.13 8.82
CA THR A 281 -1.07 0.64 7.65
C THR A 281 -0.12 0.80 6.45
N PHE A 282 -0.67 0.88 5.23
CA PHE A 282 0.12 1.01 3.99
C PHE A 282 0.96 2.30 3.93
N GLU A 283 0.60 3.33 4.69
CA GLU A 283 1.37 4.56 4.79
C GLU A 283 2.79 4.33 5.35
N ALA A 284 3.00 3.24 6.09
CA ALA A 284 4.35 2.84 6.51
C ALA A 284 5.26 2.51 5.31
N ASP A 285 4.71 2.02 4.20
CA ASP A 285 5.49 1.78 2.98
C ASP A 285 5.93 3.09 2.31
N ILE A 286 5.16 4.17 2.46
CA ILE A 286 5.56 5.50 1.96
C ILE A 286 6.81 6.02 2.69
N LEU A 287 6.96 5.72 3.99
CA LEU A 287 8.17 6.06 4.74
C LEU A 287 9.41 5.36 4.16
N ASN A 288 9.28 4.10 3.72
CA ASN A 288 10.37 3.40 3.01
C ASN A 288 10.76 4.16 1.74
N VAL A 289 9.77 4.62 0.95
CA VAL A 289 10.03 5.35 -0.29
C VAL A 289 10.74 6.68 -0.02
N TYR A 290 10.39 7.41 1.04
CA TYR A 290 11.11 8.62 1.43
C TYR A 290 12.53 8.35 1.96
N ALA A 291 12.73 7.23 2.66
CA ALA A 291 14.04 6.89 3.24
C ALA A 291 15.02 6.30 2.20
N TYR A 292 14.50 5.68 1.14
CA TYR A 292 15.28 4.96 0.14
C TYR A 292 16.30 5.83 -0.63
N PRO A 293 16.00 7.08 -1.05
CA PRO A 293 16.98 7.98 -1.65
C PRO A 293 18.22 8.18 -0.78
N ALA A 294 18.01 8.48 0.51
CA ALA A 294 19.09 8.70 1.46
C ALA A 294 19.94 7.44 1.64
N PHE A 295 19.32 6.27 1.72
CA PHE A 295 20.02 4.98 1.75
C PHE A 295 20.86 4.73 0.49
N THR A 296 20.32 5.03 -0.70
CA THR A 296 21.02 4.80 -1.99
C THR A 296 22.21 5.76 -2.17
N ILE A 297 22.04 7.02 -1.74
CA ILE A 297 23.11 8.01 -1.72
C ILE A 297 24.21 7.57 -0.75
N ALA A 298 23.85 7.13 0.46
CA ALA A 298 24.80 6.61 1.44
C ALA A 298 25.63 5.44 0.89
N ALA A 299 24.98 4.46 0.25
CA ALA A 299 25.66 3.32 -0.36
C ALA A 299 26.60 3.75 -1.51
N THR A 300 26.29 4.84 -2.21
CA THR A 300 27.15 5.41 -3.25
C THR A 300 28.37 6.10 -2.64
N CYS A 301 28.20 6.87 -1.57
CA CYS A 301 29.31 7.43 -0.79
C CYS A 301 30.22 6.34 -0.22
N GLU A 302 29.64 5.28 0.34
CA GLU A 302 30.38 4.14 0.91
C GLU A 302 31.27 3.47 -0.15
N ARG A 303 30.72 3.19 -1.35
CA ARG A 303 31.49 2.65 -2.49
C ARG A 303 32.60 3.58 -2.97
N ALA A 304 32.41 4.89 -2.83
CA ALA A 304 33.41 5.90 -3.17
C ALA A 304 34.46 6.12 -2.06
N GLY A 305 34.36 5.40 -0.92
CA GLY A 305 35.28 5.55 0.21
C GLY A 305 34.97 6.73 1.14
N LEU A 306 33.88 7.46 0.91
CA LEU A 306 33.43 8.61 1.70
C LEU A 306 32.61 8.14 2.92
N LYS A 307 33.29 7.54 3.91
CA LYS A 307 32.63 6.91 5.07
C LYS A 307 31.82 7.88 5.92
N ALA A 308 32.30 9.11 6.14
CA ALA A 308 31.64 10.09 6.98
C ALA A 308 30.32 10.59 6.36
N GLU A 309 30.34 10.84 5.05
CA GLU A 309 29.18 11.21 4.25
C GLU A 309 28.18 10.05 4.20
N ALA A 310 28.66 8.82 3.97
CA ALA A 310 27.82 7.62 3.96
C ALA A 310 27.06 7.46 5.28
N ARG A 311 27.75 7.60 6.41
CA ARG A 311 27.14 7.58 7.75
C ARG A 311 26.02 8.60 7.89
N THR A 312 26.30 9.86 7.53
CA THR A 312 25.33 10.97 7.63
C THR A 312 24.04 10.67 6.85
N TRP A 313 24.18 10.10 5.65
CA TRP A 313 23.03 9.74 4.81
C TRP A 313 22.27 8.50 5.32
N TYR A 314 22.96 7.50 5.89
CA TYR A 314 22.28 6.37 6.53
C TYR A 314 21.49 6.82 7.78
N GLU A 315 22.06 7.69 8.60
CA GLU A 315 21.36 8.29 9.75
C GLU A 315 20.13 9.08 9.29
N ARG A 316 20.22 9.81 8.17
CA ARG A 316 19.07 10.51 7.56
C ARG A 316 17.96 9.56 7.11
N ALA A 317 18.31 8.44 6.49
CA ALA A 317 17.34 7.41 6.11
C ALA A 317 16.60 6.86 7.35
N LEU A 318 17.33 6.61 8.44
CA LEU A 318 16.75 6.15 9.71
C LEU A 318 15.96 7.22 10.46
N ALA A 319 16.29 8.50 10.29
CA ALA A 319 15.52 9.61 10.83
C ALA A 319 14.13 9.71 10.16
N ILE A 320 14.01 9.32 8.89
CA ILE A 320 12.74 9.25 8.17
C ILE A 320 11.98 7.96 8.55
N ASN A 321 12.67 6.81 8.47
CA ASN A 321 12.11 5.53 8.87
C ASN A 321 13.03 4.78 9.84
N PRO A 322 12.78 4.87 11.16
CA PRO A 322 13.57 4.16 12.16
C PRO A 322 13.54 2.64 12.00
N GLN A 323 12.51 2.08 11.37
CA GLN A 323 12.35 0.64 11.16
C GLN A 323 13.04 0.13 9.88
N PHE A 324 13.73 1.00 9.13
CA PHE A 324 14.36 0.62 7.87
C PHE A 324 15.61 -0.26 8.10
N SER A 325 15.41 -1.58 8.06
CA SER A 325 16.41 -2.58 8.46
C SER A 325 17.70 -2.52 7.63
N GLN A 326 17.59 -2.29 6.32
CA GLN A 326 18.72 -2.20 5.40
C GLN A 326 19.67 -1.05 5.77
N ALA A 327 19.12 0.13 6.05
CA ALA A 327 19.89 1.30 6.48
C ALA A 327 20.56 1.06 7.84
N ARG A 328 19.87 0.40 8.79
CA ARG A 328 20.43 0.08 10.12
C ARG A 328 21.62 -0.88 10.03
N GLN A 329 21.48 -1.93 9.21
CA GLN A 329 22.56 -2.89 8.99
C GLN A 329 23.75 -2.24 8.27
N ALA A 330 23.49 -1.35 7.32
CA ALA A 330 24.54 -0.65 6.59
C ALA A 330 25.29 0.37 7.47
N LEU A 331 24.57 1.14 8.28
CA LEU A 331 25.17 2.07 9.24
C LEU A 331 26.12 1.34 10.20
N ALA A 332 25.68 0.22 10.77
CA ALA A 332 26.52 -0.58 11.66
C ALA A 332 27.82 -1.07 10.98
N ARG A 333 27.80 -1.37 9.68
CA ARG A 333 29.02 -1.75 8.95
C ARG A 333 29.99 -0.59 8.74
N VAL A 334 29.49 0.64 8.53
CA VAL A 334 30.34 1.82 8.29
C VAL A 334 30.94 2.37 9.60
N GLU A 335 30.30 2.10 10.74
CA GLU A 335 30.79 2.46 12.07
C GLU A 335 31.93 1.56 12.59
N HIS A 336 32.14 0.39 11.96
CA HIS A 336 33.22 -0.56 12.27
C HIS A 336 34.39 -0.45 11.28
#